data_AF-A0A2N2ITV2-F1
#
_entry.id   AF-A0A2N2ITV2-F1
#
_cell.length_a   1.000
_cell.length_b   1.000
_cell.length_c   1.000
_cell.angle_alpha   90.00
_cell.angle_beta   90.00
_cell.angle_gamma   90.00
#
_symmetry.space_group_name_H-M   'P 1'
#
loop_
_entity.id
_entity.type
_entity.pdbx_description
1 polymer ?
#
loop_
_entity_poly.entity_id
_entity_poly.type
_entity_poly.pdbx_seq_one_letter_code
_entity_poly.pdbx_strand_id
1 'polypeptide(L)'
;MAGYRIRVLNKLAPEGLALLAERFQVSADEPDPHGILVRSGRVDTADYPSLLAVARAGAGVNNITVAKASEQGICIFNTPGAN
;
A
#
# COMPACT_ATOMS: atom_id res chain seq x y z
N MET A 1 20.92 -7.77 0.52
CA MET A 1 19.74 -7.28 1.27
C MET A 1 18.50 -7.80 0.56
N ALA A 2 17.58 -8.47 1.26
CA ALA A 2 16.30 -8.85 0.66
C ALA A 2 15.51 -7.58 0.31
N GLY A 3 14.92 -7.52 -0.89
CA GLY A 3 14.15 -6.37 -1.34
C GLY A 3 12.87 -6.18 -0.52
N TYR A 4 12.31 -4.96 -0.56
CA TYR A 4 11.01 -4.68 0.04
C TYR A 4 9.89 -5.33 -0.79
N ARG A 5 8.84 -5.78 -0.09
CA ARG A 5 7.72 -6.55 -0.65
C ARG A 5 6.48 -5.69 -0.63
N ILE A 6 5.81 -5.58 -1.77
CA ILE A 6 4.64 -4.75 -1.96
C ILE A 6 3.45 -5.62 -2.35
N ARG A 7 2.38 -5.54 -1.56
CA ARG A 7 1.09 -6.15 -1.89
C ARG A 7 0.22 -5.20 -2.70
N VAL A 8 -0.39 -5.69 -3.77
CA VAL A 8 -1.37 -4.95 -4.57
C VAL A 8 -2.77 -5.52 -4.32
N LEU A 9 -3.66 -4.73 -3.72
CA LEU A 9 -5.01 -5.19 -3.31
C LEU A 9 -6.10 -4.98 -4.37
N ASN A 10 -5.83 -4.20 -5.42
CA ASN A 10 -6.80 -3.90 -6.46
C ASN A 10 -6.13 -3.88 -7.83
N LYS A 11 -6.93 -3.92 -8.90
CA LYS A 11 -6.42 -3.66 -10.24
C LYS A 11 -5.96 -2.20 -10.33
N LEU A 12 -4.66 -2.01 -10.55
CA LEU A 12 -4.01 -0.72 -10.77
C LEU A 12 -3.44 -0.66 -12.19
N ALA A 13 -3.13 0.55 -12.66
CA ALA A 13 -2.54 0.78 -13.98
C ALA A 13 -1.18 0.06 -14.10
N PRO A 14 -0.98 -0.81 -15.12
CA PRO A 14 0.28 -1.52 -15.30
C PRO A 14 1.50 -0.60 -15.39
N GLU A 15 1.33 0.58 -16.01
CA GLU A 15 2.37 1.59 -16.18
C GLU A 15 2.88 2.09 -14.83
N GLY A 16 1.99 2.28 -13.86
CA GLY A 16 2.36 2.68 -12.49
C GLY A 16 3.05 1.56 -11.71
N LEU A 17 2.62 0.31 -11.91
CA LEU A 17 3.24 -0.85 -11.25
C LEU A 17 4.65 -1.13 -11.79
N ALA A 18 4.88 -0.89 -13.09
CA ALA A 18 6.19 -1.06 -13.71
C ALA A 18 7.28 -0.18 -13.04
N LEU A 19 6.93 1.04 -12.63
CA LEU A 19 7.84 1.95 -11.91
C LEU A 19 8.31 1.39 -10.55
N LEU A 20 7.52 0.53 -9.91
CA LEU A 20 7.85 -0.08 -8.62
C LEU A 20 8.61 -1.39 -8.78
N ALA A 21 8.31 -2.15 -9.84
CA ALA A 21 8.93 -3.46 -10.09
C ALA A 21 10.46 -3.38 -10.26
N GLU A 22 11.03 -2.22 -10.60
CA GLU A 22 12.48 -2.00 -10.68
C GLU A 22 13.19 -2.08 -9.32
N ARG A 23 12.47 -1.79 -8.22
CA ARG A 23 13.07 -1.63 -6.88
C ARG A 23 12.41 -2.51 -5.81
N PHE A 24 11.23 -3.05 -6.10
CA PHE A 24 10.38 -3.75 -5.14
C PHE A 24 9.88 -5.07 -5.70
N GLN A 25 9.65 -6.04 -4.82
CA GLN A 25 8.94 -7.27 -5.15
C GLN A 25 7.43 -6.99 -5.08
N VAL A 26 6.79 -6.84 -6.23
CA VAL A 26 5.36 -6.51 -6.31
C VAL A 26 4.56 -7.77 -6.58
N SER A 27 3.60 -8.09 -5.71
CA SER A 27 2.72 -9.26 -5.83
C SER A 27 1.30 -8.94 -5.34
N ALA A 28 0.30 -9.66 -5.83
CA ALA A 28 -1.05 -9.62 -5.24
C ALA A 28 -1.14 -10.53 -4.00
N ASP A 29 -0.32 -11.58 -3.97
CA ASP A 29 -0.35 -12.68 -3.00
C ASP A 29 0.82 -12.59 -2.01
N GLU A 30 1.05 -11.40 -1.46
CA GLU A 30 2.03 -11.18 -0.39
C GLU A 30 1.31 -11.11 0.97
N PRO A 31 1.46 -12.13 1.85
CA PRO A 31 0.76 -12.18 3.13
C PRO A 31 1.34 -11.24 4.18
N ASP A 32 2.64 -10.91 4.12
CA ASP A 32 3.32 -10.02 5.08
C ASP A 32 4.12 -8.93 4.35
N PRO A 33 3.42 -7.97 3.71
CA PRO A 33 4.05 -6.95 2.90
C PRO A 33 4.70 -5.86 3.76
N HIS A 34 5.76 -5.27 3.22
CA HIS A 34 6.32 -4.02 3.74
C HIS A 34 5.56 -2.78 3.24
N GLY A 35 4.91 -2.90 2.07
CA GLY A 35 4.10 -1.83 1.49
C GLY A 35 2.81 -2.36 0.89
N ILE A 36 1.72 -1.59 0.98
CA ILE A 36 0.45 -1.92 0.33
C ILE A 36 0.09 -0.85 -0.69
N LEU A 37 -0.26 -1.26 -1.90
CA LEU A 37 -0.94 -0.42 -2.90
C LEU A 37 -2.42 -0.77 -2.94
N VAL A 38 -3.27 0.23 -2.79
CA VAL A 38 -4.72 0.06 -2.72
C VAL A 38 -5.46 1.15 -3.50
N ARG A 39 -6.68 0.89 -3.95
CA ARG A 39 -7.59 1.89 -4.53
C ARG A 39 -8.87 2.00 -3.72
N SER A 40 -9.65 0.92 -3.70
CA SER A 40 -10.95 0.83 -3.03
C SER A 40 -11.02 -0.29 -1.98
N GLY A 41 -10.03 -1.19 -1.95
CA GLY A 41 -9.94 -2.24 -0.93
C GLY A 41 -9.77 -1.66 0.47
N ARG A 42 -10.27 -2.38 1.48
CA ARG A 42 -10.06 -2.01 2.89
C ARG A 42 -8.69 -2.48 3.36
N VAL A 43 -8.03 -1.66 4.16
CA VAL A 43 -6.75 -1.96 4.80
C VAL A 43 -6.89 -1.68 6.29
N ASP A 44 -6.92 -2.74 7.10
CA ASP A 44 -6.62 -2.63 8.52
C ASP A 44 -5.11 -2.81 8.68
N THR A 45 -4.42 -1.76 9.12
CA THR A 45 -2.96 -1.78 9.24
C THR A 45 -2.48 -2.71 10.34
N ALA A 46 -3.34 -3.06 11.30
CA ALA A 46 -3.00 -4.00 12.37
C ALA A 46 -2.88 -5.46 11.87
N ASP A 47 -3.39 -5.79 10.68
CA ASP A 47 -3.32 -7.13 10.12
C ASP A 47 -1.93 -7.49 9.59
N TYR A 48 -1.01 -6.51 9.49
CA TYR A 48 0.26 -6.65 8.78
C TYR A 48 1.44 -6.24 9.67
N PRO A 49 2.12 -7.20 10.33
CA PRO A 49 3.20 -6.90 11.27
C PRO A 49 4.41 -6.19 10.65
N SER A 50 4.76 -6.51 9.40
CA SER A 50 5.92 -5.92 8.70
C SER A 50 5.60 -4.64 7.93
N LEU A 51 4.36 -4.14 7.99
CA LEU A 51 3.89 -3.03 7.18
C LEU A 51 4.58 -1.72 7.58
N LEU A 52 5.16 -1.04 6.60
CA LEU A 52 5.82 0.25 6.77
C LEU A 52 5.03 1.39 6.11
N ALA A 53 4.32 1.09 5.02
CA ALA A 53 3.58 2.10 4.29
C ALA A 53 2.35 1.56 3.54
N VAL A 54 1.34 2.41 3.39
CA VAL A 54 0.19 2.19 2.50
C VAL A 54 0.08 3.36 1.55
N ALA A 55 0.05 3.10 0.24
CA ALA A 55 -0.23 4.11 -0.76
C ALA A 55 -1.57 3.84 -1.45
N ARG A 56 -2.43 4.86 -1.47
CA ARG A 56 -3.74 4.79 -2.10
C ARG A 56 -3.77 5.53 -3.43
N ALA A 57 -4.20 4.84 -4.48
CA ALA A 57 -4.62 5.43 -5.74
C ALA A 57 -6.01 6.07 -5.60
N GLY A 58 -6.05 7.28 -5.06
CA GLY A 58 -7.26 8.08 -4.83
C GLY A 58 -7.04 9.15 -3.76
N ALA A 59 -7.88 10.19 -3.77
CA ALA A 59 -7.72 11.33 -2.86
C ALA A 59 -8.13 11.04 -1.40
N GLY A 60 -9.20 10.29 -1.17
CA GLY A 60 -9.68 9.99 0.19
C GLY A 60 -8.79 8.97 0.91
N VAL A 61 -9.09 8.67 2.19
CA VAL A 61 -8.42 7.58 2.96
C VAL A 61 -9.40 6.72 3.78
N ASN A 62 -10.70 6.83 3.52
CA ASN A 62 -11.78 6.21 4.32
C ASN A 62 -11.74 4.67 4.41
N ASN A 63 -10.95 4.01 3.56
CA ASN A 63 -10.77 2.57 3.51
C ASN A 63 -9.52 2.10 4.27
N ILE A 64 -8.79 2.99 4.94
CA ILE A 64 -7.55 2.68 5.67
C ILE A 64 -7.74 3.08 7.13
N THR A 65 -7.27 2.24 8.06
CA THR A 65 -7.29 2.54 9.51
C THR A 65 -6.19 3.54 9.90
N VAL A 66 -6.32 4.80 9.46
CA VAL A 66 -5.30 5.86 9.62
C VAL A 66 -4.87 6.07 11.08
N ALA A 67 -5.81 6.04 12.03
CA ALA A 67 -5.48 6.20 13.45
C ALA A 67 -4.51 5.11 13.95
N LYS A 68 -4.80 3.83 13.64
CA LYS A 68 -3.92 2.70 13.96
C LYS A 68 -2.57 2.82 13.25
N ALA A 69 -2.59 3.23 11.98
CA ALA A 69 -1.38 3.43 11.20
C ALA A 69 -0.45 4.44 11.89
N SER A 70 -1.00 5.57 12.35
CA SER A 70 -0.24 6.59 13.08
C SER A 70 0.34 6.06 14.40
N GLU A 71 -0.43 5.29 15.17
CA GLU A 71 0.05 4.66 16.42
C GLU A 71 1.20 3.67 16.18
N GLN A 72 1.18 2.98 15.03
CA GLN A 72 2.17 1.99 14.63
C GLN A 72 3.36 2.58 13.87
N GLY A 73 3.35 3.89 13.56
CA GLY A 73 4.39 4.54 12.77
C GLY A 73 4.36 4.20 11.27
N ILE A 74 3.20 3.78 10.76
CA ILE A 74 3.00 3.39 9.36
C ILE A 74 2.63 4.62 8.53
N CYS A 75 3.36 4.87 7.45
CA CYS A 75 3.11 6.01 6.57
C CYS A 75 1.93 5.78 5.63
N ILE A 76 1.02 6.75 5.52
CA ILE A 76 -0.11 6.71 4.57
C ILE A 76 0.10 7.77 3.49
N PHE A 77 0.11 7.32 2.22
CA PHE A 77 0.17 8.16 1.04
C PHE A 77 -1.16 8.11 0.28
N ASN A 78 -1.61 9.24 -0.25
CA ASN A 78 -2.78 9.35 -1.13
C ASN A 78 -2.43 10.17 -2.38
N THR A 79 -3.37 10.32 -3.31
CA THR A 79 -3.19 11.10 -4.55
C THR A 79 -4.22 12.22 -4.63
N PRO A 80 -4.08 13.29 -3.83
CA PRO A 80 -5.02 14.41 -3.87
C PRO A 80 -4.97 15.11 -5.24
N GLY A 81 -6.14 15.54 -5.72
CA GLY A 81 -6.27 16.17 -7.05
C GLY A 81 -6.34 15.19 -8.23
N ALA A 82 -6.13 13.90 -8.02
CA ALA A 82 -6.34 12.86 -9.02
C ALA A 82 -7.67 12.13 -8.74
N ASN A 83 -8.71 12.45 -9.51
CA ASN A 83 -10.00 11.74 -9.55
C ASN A 83 -10.18 11.04 -10.89
#